data_AF-A0A1Q7KZZ7-F1
#
_entry.id   AF-A0A1Q7KZZ7-F1
#
_cell.length_a   1.000
_cell.length_b   1.000
_cell.length_c   1.000
_cell.angle_alpha   90.00
_cell.angle_beta   90.00
_cell.angle_gamma   90.00
#
_symmetry.space_group_name_H-M   'P 1'
#
loop_
_entity.id
_entity.type
_entity.pdbx_description
1 polymer ?
#
loop_
_entity_poly.entity_id
_entity_poly.type
_entity_poly.pdbx_seq_one_letter_code
_entity_poly.pdbx_strand_id
1 'polypeptide(L)'
;MQTDILGGKIYYFDTIDSTQSFALSLASKPYENGSVVIAQRQTKGRGRLNRKWISPKGSLALAKAIEKVLKLKPRLKWPNDVTLNDKKVAGILIDASIESNKIGYLVIGVGINFRIQPRIVSRQARDTENFYGITTLVGKNETANPIDLVQYFLYELEQLYNKVISNNLTEIRKEWTERSSTIGRNITVATPNGQVKGKAISSRRCLLRELESQD
;
A
#
# COMPACT_ATOMS: atom_id res chain seq x y z
N MET A 1 5.60 17.12 -12.78
CA MET A 1 5.34 16.48 -11.47
C MET A 1 5.58 17.55 -10.41
N GLN A 2 4.70 17.69 -9.41
CA GLN A 2 4.77 18.74 -8.38
C GLN A 2 5.30 18.17 -7.06
N THR A 3 6.48 17.55 -7.09
CA THR A 3 7.11 16.93 -5.93
C THR A 3 8.52 17.47 -5.77
N ASP A 4 8.94 17.67 -4.52
CA ASP A 4 10.25 18.22 -4.16
C ASP A 4 11.32 17.13 -4.03
N ILE A 5 10.94 15.93 -3.59
CA ILE A 5 11.84 14.81 -3.30
C ILE A 5 11.57 13.64 -4.26
N LEU A 6 10.31 13.24 -4.38
CA LEU A 6 9.94 12.04 -5.14
C LEU A 6 9.96 12.29 -6.64
N GLY A 7 10.43 11.31 -7.41
CA GLY A 7 10.36 11.34 -8.88
C GLY A 7 11.45 12.15 -9.58
N GLY A 8 12.47 12.62 -8.86
CA GLY A 8 13.65 13.25 -9.47
C GLY A 8 14.43 12.32 -10.41
N LYS A 9 14.35 11.00 -10.18
CA LYS A 9 14.79 9.95 -11.09
C LYS A 9 13.68 8.91 -11.26
N ILE A 10 13.43 8.53 -12.51
CA ILE A 10 12.43 7.52 -12.85
C ILE A 10 13.10 6.41 -13.65
N TYR A 11 13.06 5.20 -13.10
CA TYR A 11 13.47 3.99 -13.80
C TYR A 11 12.21 3.28 -14.30
N TYR A 12 12.10 3.14 -15.61
CA TYR A 12 10.96 2.51 -16.26
C TYR A 12 11.38 1.22 -16.95
N PHE A 13 10.57 0.17 -16.78
CA PHE A 13 10.77 -1.13 -17.40
C PHE A 13 9.46 -1.65 -18.00
N ASP A 14 9.50 -2.18 -19.22
CA ASP A 14 8.36 -2.93 -19.75
C ASP A 14 8.18 -4.25 -18.99
N THR A 15 9.28 -4.96 -18.71
CA THR A 15 9.29 -6.15 -17.86
C THR A 15 10.54 -6.18 -17.00
N ILE A 16 10.37 -6.53 -15.73
CA ILE A 16 11.45 -6.79 -14.77
C ILE A 16 11.09 -8.02 -13.92
N ASP A 17 12.02 -8.56 -13.14
CA ASP A 17 11.70 -9.58 -12.16
C ASP A 17 10.90 -9.00 -10.98
N SER A 18 11.39 -7.95 -10.35
CA SER A 18 10.82 -7.31 -9.17
C SER A 18 11.29 -5.86 -9.04
N THR A 19 10.37 -4.90 -9.14
CA THR A 19 10.67 -3.47 -8.91
C THR A 19 11.18 -3.23 -7.50
N GLN A 20 10.66 -3.98 -6.53
CA GLN A 20 11.10 -3.93 -5.13
C GLN A 20 12.57 -4.35 -4.98
N SER A 21 13.00 -5.40 -5.71
CA SER A 21 14.37 -5.89 -5.65
C SER A 21 15.34 -4.91 -6.30
N PHE A 22 14.94 -4.33 -7.44
CA PHE A 22 15.71 -3.28 -8.09
C PHE A 22 15.84 -2.04 -7.19
N ALA A 23 14.74 -1.57 -6.61
CA ALA A 23 14.76 -0.43 -5.70
C ALA A 23 15.63 -0.68 -4.45
N LEU A 24 15.64 -1.90 -3.89
CA LEU A 24 16.54 -2.27 -2.80
C LEU A 24 18.03 -2.20 -3.21
N SER A 25 18.36 -2.54 -4.45
CA SER A 25 19.75 -2.41 -4.97
C SER A 25 20.20 -0.95 -5.13
N LEU A 26 19.24 -0.02 -5.23
CA LEU A 26 19.49 1.42 -5.27
C LEU A 26 19.54 2.05 -3.88
N ALA A 27 18.86 1.46 -2.90
CA ALA A 27 18.55 2.09 -1.61
C ALA A 27 19.79 2.46 -0.77
N SER A 28 20.93 1.80 -0.99
CA SER A 28 22.20 2.13 -0.32
C SER A 28 22.95 3.31 -0.95
N LYS A 29 22.50 3.82 -2.10
CA LYS A 29 23.17 4.90 -2.85
C LYS A 29 22.55 6.26 -2.48
N PRO A 30 23.30 7.18 -1.87
CA PRO A 30 22.76 8.47 -1.41
C PRO A 30 22.09 9.30 -2.52
N TYR A 31 22.61 9.22 -3.74
CA TYR A 31 22.10 9.94 -4.92
C TYR A 31 20.83 9.33 -5.53
N GLU A 32 20.28 8.26 -4.94
CA GLU A 32 19.05 7.60 -5.37
C GLU A 32 17.85 7.95 -4.46
N ASN A 33 18.03 8.82 -3.47
CA ASN A 33 16.91 9.28 -2.64
C ASN A 33 15.79 9.88 -3.52
N GLY A 34 14.55 9.46 -3.28
CA GLY A 34 13.38 9.90 -4.05
C GLY A 34 13.18 9.22 -5.40
N SER A 35 14.03 8.27 -5.80
CA SER A 35 13.89 7.56 -7.07
C SER A 35 12.62 6.71 -7.12
N VAL A 36 11.98 6.68 -8.29
CA VAL A 36 10.77 5.91 -8.55
C VAL A 36 11.07 4.82 -9.57
N VAL A 37 10.67 3.58 -9.26
CA VAL A 37 10.83 2.43 -10.14
C VAL A 37 9.45 1.96 -10.58
N ILE A 38 9.20 1.98 -11.90
CA ILE A 38 7.92 1.61 -12.51
C ILE A 38 8.15 0.43 -13.44
N ALA A 39 7.27 -0.57 -13.38
CA ALA A 39 7.26 -1.64 -14.37
C ALA A 39 5.84 -1.97 -14.82
N GLN A 40 5.64 -2.24 -16.10
CA GLN A 40 4.35 -2.75 -16.60
C GLN A 40 4.12 -4.20 -16.16
N ARG A 41 5.18 -5.02 -16.16
CA ARG A 41 5.11 -6.43 -15.78
C ARG A 41 6.25 -6.85 -14.85
N GLN A 42 5.92 -7.66 -13.85
CA GLN A 42 6.88 -8.33 -12.97
C GLN A 42 6.77 -9.85 -13.14
N THR A 43 7.89 -10.56 -13.28
CA THR A 43 7.90 -12.03 -13.39
C THR A 43 8.05 -12.72 -12.04
N LYS A 44 8.57 -12.02 -11.02
CA LYS A 44 8.79 -12.52 -9.65
C LYS A 44 8.30 -11.51 -8.61
N GLY A 45 7.18 -10.84 -8.89
CA GLY A 45 6.54 -9.90 -7.98
C GLY A 45 6.24 -10.57 -6.64
N ARG A 46 6.64 -9.93 -5.53
CA ARG A 46 6.51 -10.51 -4.18
C ARG A 46 5.39 -9.84 -3.39
N GLY A 47 4.57 -10.67 -2.73
CA GLY A 47 3.65 -10.23 -1.68
C GLY A 47 4.32 -10.11 -0.32
N ARG A 48 3.50 -10.01 0.74
CA ARG A 48 3.94 -9.77 2.13
C ARG A 48 4.38 -11.02 2.92
N LEU A 49 4.72 -12.13 2.27
CA LEU A 49 5.18 -13.33 2.96
C LEU A 49 6.43 -12.99 3.81
N ASN A 50 6.27 -13.00 5.15
CA ASN A 50 7.27 -12.70 6.18
C ASN A 50 7.77 -11.24 6.34
N ARG A 51 7.12 -10.23 5.76
CA ARG A 51 7.54 -8.81 5.94
C ARG A 51 6.69 -8.08 6.97
N LYS A 52 7.36 -7.60 8.03
CA LYS A 52 6.73 -7.00 9.23
C LYS A 52 6.27 -5.55 9.07
N TRP A 53 6.67 -4.83 8.02
CA TRP A 53 6.38 -3.40 7.94
C TRP A 53 5.02 -3.06 7.34
N ILE A 54 4.22 -2.33 8.12
CA ILE A 54 2.87 -1.86 7.80
C ILE A 54 2.97 -0.41 7.32
N SER A 55 2.27 -0.06 6.24
CA SER A 55 2.26 1.29 5.67
C SER A 55 0.84 1.85 5.55
N PRO A 56 0.27 2.36 6.64
CA PRO A 56 -1.04 3.00 6.59
C PRO A 56 -1.03 4.27 5.72
N LYS A 57 0.13 4.94 5.64
CA LYS A 57 0.31 6.21 4.92
C LYS A 57 0.34 6.02 3.41
N GLY A 58 1.03 4.99 2.92
CA GLY A 58 1.05 4.70 1.48
C GLY A 58 -0.32 4.28 0.95
N SER A 59 -1.09 3.52 1.73
CA SER A 59 -2.45 3.15 1.34
C SER A 59 -3.40 4.36 1.36
N LEU A 60 -3.25 5.27 2.33
CA LEU A 60 -3.99 6.53 2.36
C LEU A 60 -3.65 7.43 1.15
N ALA A 61 -2.37 7.62 0.83
CA ALA A 61 -1.93 8.39 -0.34
C ALA A 61 -2.58 7.86 -1.62
N LEU A 62 -2.54 6.54 -1.82
CA LEU A 62 -3.13 5.90 -2.99
C LEU A 62 -4.66 6.03 -3.02
N ALA A 63 -5.33 5.91 -1.89
CA ALA A 63 -6.78 6.12 -1.81
C ALA A 63 -7.17 7.55 -2.23
N LYS A 64 -6.46 8.57 -1.74
CA LYS A 64 -6.68 9.97 -2.13
C LYS A 64 -6.44 10.19 -3.62
N ALA A 65 -5.41 9.56 -4.19
CA ALA A 65 -5.12 9.63 -5.61
C ALA A 65 -6.19 8.97 -6.49
N ILE A 66 -6.66 7.78 -6.09
CA ILE A 66 -7.78 7.10 -6.76
C ILE A 66 -9.04 7.97 -6.75
N GLU A 67 -9.37 8.58 -5.61
CA GLU A 67 -10.53 9.48 -5.50
C GLU A 67 -10.41 10.69 -6.40
N LYS A 68 -9.24 11.33 -6.41
CA LYS A 68 -9.02 12.53 -7.20
C LYS A 68 -9.11 12.24 -8.70
N VAL A 69 -8.37 11.23 -9.16
CA VAL A 69 -8.14 10.95 -10.58
C VAL A 69 -9.29 10.14 -11.18
N LEU A 70 -9.76 9.12 -10.48
CA LEU A 70 -10.76 8.17 -11.01
C LEU A 70 -12.18 8.40 -10.47
N LYS A 71 -12.37 9.29 -9.49
CA LYS A 71 -13.67 9.56 -8.84
C LYS A 71 -14.29 8.33 -8.16
N LEU A 72 -13.48 7.32 -7.84
CA LEU A 72 -13.89 6.12 -7.12
C LEU A 72 -13.67 6.31 -5.62
N LYS A 73 -14.45 5.63 -4.76
CA LYS A 73 -14.34 5.72 -3.29
C LYS A 73 -13.74 4.44 -2.69
N PRO A 74 -12.40 4.28 -2.69
CA PRO A 74 -11.74 3.12 -2.11
C PRO A 74 -11.82 3.12 -0.58
N ARG A 75 -11.78 1.91 -0.01
CA ARG A 75 -11.64 1.69 1.44
C ARG A 75 -10.24 1.17 1.75
N LEU A 76 -9.79 1.45 2.98
CA LEU A 76 -8.51 0.98 3.49
C LEU A 76 -8.75 -0.26 4.36
N LYS A 77 -8.21 -1.39 3.91
CA LYS A 77 -8.23 -2.63 4.70
C LYS A 77 -6.90 -2.80 5.40
N TRP A 78 -6.95 -2.97 6.72
CA TRP A 78 -5.74 -3.25 7.49
C TRP A 78 -5.11 -4.57 7.01
N PRO A 79 -3.77 -4.64 6.88
CA PRO A 79 -2.80 -3.61 7.28
C PRO A 79 -2.48 -2.58 6.20
N ASN A 80 -2.45 -2.97 4.92
CA ASN A 80 -1.87 -2.18 3.84
C ASN A 80 -2.63 -2.29 2.51
N ASP A 81 -3.87 -2.77 2.52
CA ASP A 81 -4.61 -3.03 1.30
C ASP A 81 -5.58 -1.88 1.00
N VAL A 82 -5.75 -1.60 -0.29
CA VAL A 82 -6.79 -0.70 -0.78
C VAL A 82 -7.83 -1.55 -1.50
N THR A 83 -9.11 -1.32 -1.21
CA THR A 83 -10.22 -2.11 -1.73
C THR A 83 -11.29 -1.26 -2.42
N LEU A 84 -11.97 -1.84 -3.39
CA LEU A 84 -13.23 -1.36 -3.97
C LEU A 84 -14.27 -2.46 -3.82
N ASN A 85 -15.44 -2.14 -3.25
CA ASN A 85 -16.52 -3.10 -3.00
C ASN A 85 -15.98 -4.39 -2.32
N ASP A 86 -15.18 -4.18 -1.26
CA ASP A 86 -14.50 -5.22 -0.47
C ASP A 86 -13.52 -6.14 -1.22
N LYS A 87 -13.22 -5.86 -2.49
CA LYS A 87 -12.21 -6.58 -3.27
C LYS A 87 -10.93 -5.77 -3.40
N LYS A 88 -9.79 -6.45 -3.37
CA LYS A 88 -8.46 -5.82 -3.43
C LYS A 88 -8.21 -5.16 -4.80
N VAL A 89 -7.81 -3.89 -4.76
CA VAL A 89 -7.32 -3.13 -5.94
C VAL A 89 -5.86 -2.76 -5.82
N ALA A 90 -5.32 -2.67 -4.61
CA ALA A 90 -3.89 -2.44 -4.44
C ALA A 90 -3.38 -3.02 -3.12
N GLY A 91 -2.08 -3.23 -3.06
CA GLY A 91 -1.35 -3.60 -1.85
C GLY A 91 -0.08 -2.78 -1.72
N ILE A 92 0.18 -2.30 -0.52
CA ILE A 92 1.40 -1.55 -0.20
C ILE A 92 2.32 -2.43 0.63
N LEU A 93 3.60 -2.37 0.30
CA LEU A 93 4.69 -3.07 0.93
C LEU A 93 5.78 -2.08 1.33
N ILE A 94 6.38 -2.29 2.48
CA ILE A 94 7.53 -1.50 2.93
C ILE A 94 8.64 -2.46 3.34
N ASP A 95 9.84 -2.13 2.88
CA ASP A 95 11.11 -2.67 3.35
C ASP A 95 11.98 -1.51 3.89
N ALA A 96 12.61 -1.71 5.03
CA ALA A 96 13.46 -0.70 5.67
C ALA A 96 14.74 -1.37 6.19
N SER A 97 15.86 -0.66 6.11
CA SER A 97 17.05 -0.99 6.89
C SER A 97 17.16 -0.02 8.07
N ILE A 98 17.34 -0.57 9.27
CA ILE A 98 17.52 0.20 10.51
C ILE A 98 18.77 -0.31 11.20
N GLU A 99 19.74 0.57 11.39
CA GLU A 99 20.99 0.29 12.09
C GLU A 99 21.16 1.32 13.22
N SER A 100 21.41 0.86 14.45
CA SER A 100 21.67 1.74 15.61
C SER A 100 20.64 2.86 15.80
N ASN A 101 19.35 2.53 15.70
CA ASN A 101 18.21 3.46 15.74
C ASN A 101 18.18 4.53 14.63
N LYS A 102 18.98 4.40 13.58
CA LYS A 102 18.93 5.23 12.38
C LYS A 102 18.34 4.42 11.23
N ILE A 103 17.40 5.01 10.50
CA ILE A 103 16.89 4.42 9.26
C ILE A 103 17.95 4.65 8.19
N GLY A 104 18.54 3.57 7.68
CA GLY A 104 19.48 3.61 6.56
C GLY A 104 18.74 3.86 5.24
N TYR A 105 17.66 3.13 5.00
CA TYR A 105 16.78 3.35 3.86
C TYR A 105 15.34 2.89 4.11
N LEU A 106 14.43 3.39 3.27
CA LEU A 106 13.04 2.97 3.19
C LEU A 106 12.68 2.76 1.71
N VAL A 107 12.18 1.58 1.36
CA VAL A 107 11.65 1.27 0.03
C VAL A 107 10.16 0.93 0.15
N ILE A 108 9.33 1.67 -0.59
CA ILE A 108 7.88 1.50 -0.61
C ILE A 108 7.48 0.84 -1.94
N GLY A 109 7.05 -0.41 -1.89
CA GLY A 109 6.48 -1.13 -3.02
C GLY A 109 4.96 -0.93 -3.10
N VAL A 110 4.45 -0.58 -4.28
CA VAL A 110 3.01 -0.38 -4.51
C VAL A 110 2.57 -1.20 -5.71
N GLY A 111 1.71 -2.18 -5.48
CA GLY A 111 1.08 -2.96 -6.54
C GLY A 111 -0.35 -2.48 -6.78
N ILE A 112 -0.67 -2.07 -8.01
CA ILE A 112 -1.98 -1.49 -8.37
C ILE A 112 -2.61 -2.32 -9.49
N ASN A 113 -3.82 -2.81 -9.25
CA ASN A 113 -4.66 -3.45 -10.26
C ASN A 113 -5.36 -2.38 -11.12
N PHE A 114 -4.59 -1.61 -11.90
CA PHE A 114 -5.12 -0.48 -12.66
C PHE A 114 -6.11 -0.93 -13.73
N ARG A 115 -5.66 -1.77 -14.65
CA ARG A 115 -6.48 -2.41 -15.68
C ARG A 115 -6.11 -3.88 -15.80
N ILE A 116 -6.86 -4.73 -15.14
CA ILE A 116 -6.65 -6.18 -15.13
C ILE A 116 -7.93 -6.92 -15.49
N GLN A 117 -7.82 -8.22 -15.78
CA GLN A 117 -8.96 -9.13 -15.83
C GLN A 117 -9.10 -9.86 -14.48
N PRO A 118 -10.03 -9.46 -13.59
CA PRO A 118 -10.09 -9.99 -12.23
C PRO A 118 -10.24 -11.51 -12.18
N ARG A 119 -10.94 -12.12 -13.15
CA ARG A 119 -11.10 -13.58 -13.24
C ARG A 119 -9.77 -14.32 -13.40
N ILE A 120 -8.88 -13.81 -14.27
CA ILE A 120 -7.57 -14.43 -14.54
C ILE A 120 -6.66 -14.27 -13.33
N VAL A 121 -6.54 -13.04 -12.81
CA VAL A 121 -5.67 -12.74 -11.66
C VAL A 121 -6.15 -13.48 -10.41
N SER A 122 -7.46 -13.56 -10.20
CA SER A 122 -8.02 -14.32 -9.07
C SER A 122 -7.65 -15.80 -9.17
N ARG A 123 -7.66 -16.43 -10.36
CA ARG A 123 -7.25 -17.84 -10.51
C ARG A 123 -5.80 -18.08 -10.08
N GLN A 124 -4.91 -17.14 -10.34
CA GLN A 124 -3.49 -17.24 -9.96
C GLN A 124 -3.25 -16.98 -8.46
N ALA A 125 -4.15 -16.25 -7.80
CA ALA A 125 -4.01 -15.82 -6.40
C ALA A 125 -4.91 -16.58 -5.41
N ARG A 126 -5.82 -17.45 -5.89
CA ARG A 126 -6.82 -18.16 -5.06
C ARG A 126 -6.19 -18.98 -3.94
N ASP A 127 -5.03 -19.57 -4.21
CA ASP A 127 -4.36 -20.45 -3.26
C ASP A 127 -3.45 -19.68 -2.27
N THR A 128 -3.46 -18.35 -2.32
CA THR A 128 -2.70 -17.54 -1.36
C THR A 128 -3.47 -17.36 -0.06
N GLU A 129 -2.77 -17.48 1.06
CA GLU A 129 -3.34 -17.18 2.37
C GLU A 129 -3.90 -15.74 2.39
N ASN A 130 -5.10 -15.58 2.93
CA ASN A 130 -5.82 -14.31 3.01
C ASN A 130 -6.33 -13.77 1.66
N PHE A 131 -6.57 -14.60 0.65
CA PHE A 131 -7.31 -14.18 -0.55
C PHE A 131 -8.79 -13.90 -0.21
N TYR A 132 -9.25 -12.66 -0.46
CA TYR A 132 -10.64 -12.24 -0.25
C TYR A 132 -11.27 -11.59 -1.50
N GLY A 133 -10.65 -11.81 -2.66
CA GLY A 133 -11.10 -11.28 -3.95
C GLY A 133 -10.27 -10.10 -4.45
N ILE A 134 -10.21 -10.00 -5.78
CA ILE A 134 -9.46 -8.98 -6.53
C ILE A 134 -10.42 -8.29 -7.49
N THR A 135 -10.22 -6.99 -7.73
CA THR A 135 -10.91 -6.24 -8.78
C THR A 135 -9.96 -5.26 -9.47
N THR A 136 -10.45 -4.59 -10.52
CA THR A 136 -9.73 -3.60 -11.32
C THR A 136 -10.18 -2.19 -10.93
N LEU A 137 -9.28 -1.19 -11.03
CA LEU A 137 -9.65 0.22 -10.87
C LEU A 137 -10.43 0.74 -12.07
N VAL A 138 -10.02 0.32 -13.27
CA VAL A 138 -10.53 0.84 -14.54
C VAL A 138 -11.11 -0.30 -15.36
N GLY A 139 -12.30 -0.08 -15.92
CA GLY A 139 -12.98 -0.99 -16.82
C GLY A 139 -12.26 -1.15 -18.16
N LYS A 140 -12.64 -2.18 -18.94
CA LYS A 140 -12.02 -2.46 -20.26
C LYS A 140 -12.19 -1.28 -21.24
N ASN A 141 -13.31 -0.56 -21.14
CA ASN A 141 -13.70 0.49 -22.09
C ASN A 141 -13.51 1.91 -21.52
N GLU A 142 -12.94 2.04 -20.32
CA GLU A 142 -12.73 3.35 -19.69
C GLU A 142 -11.37 3.93 -20.08
N THR A 143 -11.37 5.20 -20.50
CA THR A 143 -10.21 5.97 -20.90
C THR A 143 -9.57 6.66 -19.69
N ALA A 144 -8.86 5.90 -18.87
CA ALA A 144 -8.04 6.44 -17.78
C ALA A 144 -6.55 6.20 -18.04
N ASN A 145 -5.73 7.21 -17.78
CA ASN A 145 -4.28 7.16 -17.91
C ASN A 145 -3.63 6.76 -16.57
N PRO A 146 -2.86 5.65 -16.50
CA PRO A 146 -2.18 5.26 -15.27
C PRO A 146 -1.14 6.28 -14.81
N ILE A 147 -0.59 7.10 -15.72
CA ILE A 147 0.40 8.12 -15.40
C ILE A 147 -0.20 9.20 -14.48
N ASP A 148 -1.44 9.63 -14.75
CA ASP A 148 -2.13 10.63 -13.92
C ASP A 148 -2.30 10.14 -12.48
N LEU A 149 -2.63 8.86 -12.33
CA LEU A 149 -2.73 8.22 -11.02
C LEU A 149 -1.37 8.17 -10.31
N VAL A 150 -0.30 7.77 -11.01
CA VAL A 150 1.05 7.71 -10.43
C VAL A 150 1.53 9.09 -10.01
N GLN A 151 1.36 10.11 -10.86
CA GLN A 151 1.75 11.48 -10.56
C GLN A 151 1.04 12.02 -9.31
N TYR A 152 -0.28 11.83 -9.23
CA TYR A 152 -1.03 12.31 -8.09
C TYR A 152 -0.75 11.48 -6.83
N PHE A 153 -0.48 10.18 -6.97
CA PHE A 153 -0.05 9.33 -5.86
C PHE A 153 1.27 9.80 -5.27
N LEU A 154 2.28 10.10 -6.10
CA LEU A 154 3.58 10.59 -5.63
C LEU A 154 3.43 11.94 -4.93
N TYR A 155 2.62 12.84 -5.48
CA TYR A 155 2.27 14.11 -4.83
C TYR A 155 1.67 13.89 -3.43
N GLU A 156 0.59 13.10 -3.31
CA GLU A 156 -0.06 12.84 -2.02
C GLU A 156 0.84 12.11 -1.03
N LEU A 157 1.71 11.21 -1.52
CA LEU A 157 2.66 10.50 -0.68
C LEU A 157 3.67 11.47 -0.05
N GLU A 158 4.16 12.44 -0.82
CA GLU A 158 5.08 13.47 -0.32
C GLU A 158 4.39 14.44 0.64
N GLN A 159 3.16 14.85 0.36
CA GLN A 159 2.38 15.67 1.30
C GLN A 159 2.20 14.97 2.64
N LEU A 160 1.90 13.66 2.62
CA LEU A 160 1.79 12.86 3.84
C LEU A 160 3.16 12.65 4.53
N TYR A 161 4.25 12.53 3.77
CA TYR A 161 5.60 12.49 4.30
C TYR A 161 5.96 13.77 5.05
N ASN A 162 5.69 14.94 4.46
CA ASN A 162 5.91 16.24 5.08
C ASN A 162 5.09 16.41 6.38
N LYS A 163 3.82 15.99 6.39
CA LYS A 163 2.99 15.97 7.61
C LYS A 163 3.56 15.07 8.72
N VAL A 164 4.21 13.96 8.34
CA VAL A 164 4.85 13.06 9.31
C VAL A 164 6.10 13.71 9.92
N ILE A 165 6.92 14.36 9.11
CA ILE A 165 8.12 15.07 9.60
C ILE A 165 7.73 16.24 10.49
N SER A 166 6.65 16.96 10.17
CA SER A 166 6.11 18.03 11.00
C SER A 166 5.31 17.55 12.22
N ASN A 167 5.35 16.25 12.53
CA ASN A 167 4.65 15.59 13.64
C ASN A 167 3.12 15.75 13.67
N ASN A 168 2.48 16.05 12.52
CA ASN A 168 1.02 16.11 12.39
C ASN A 168 0.43 14.73 12.07
N LEU A 169 0.44 13.84 13.08
CA LEU A 169 -0.07 12.46 12.94
C LEU A 169 -1.57 12.33 13.19
N THR A 170 -2.20 13.32 13.84
CA THR A 170 -3.61 13.27 14.23
C THR A 170 -4.54 13.28 13.02
N GLU A 171 -4.27 14.16 12.06
CA GLU A 171 -5.06 14.28 10.83
C GLU A 171 -4.97 13.01 9.97
N ILE A 172 -3.75 12.50 9.78
CA ILE A 172 -3.50 11.25 9.04
C ILE A 172 -4.28 10.09 9.65
N ARG A 173 -4.28 9.98 10.99
CA ARG A 173 -5.04 8.94 11.70
C ARG A 173 -6.54 9.09 11.49
N LYS A 174 -7.06 10.32 11.55
CA LYS A 174 -8.48 10.60 11.32
C LYS A 174 -8.89 10.17 9.91
N GLU A 175 -8.17 10.65 8.89
CA GLU A 175 -8.44 10.30 7.49
C GLU A 175 -8.36 8.79 7.25
N TRP A 176 -7.34 8.12 7.81
CA TRP A 176 -7.20 6.67 7.69
C TRP A 176 -8.37 5.93 8.36
N THR A 177 -8.77 6.38 9.55
CA THR A 177 -9.84 5.76 10.34
C THR A 177 -11.18 5.86 9.60
N GLU A 178 -11.52 7.03 9.08
CA GLU A 178 -12.75 7.28 8.31
C GLU A 178 -12.84 6.39 7.06
N ARG A 179 -11.70 6.07 6.46
CA ARG A 179 -11.61 5.23 5.26
C ARG A 179 -11.51 3.74 5.56
N SER A 180 -11.30 3.37 6.82
CA SER A 180 -11.06 1.98 7.18
C SER A 180 -12.30 1.13 6.94
N SER A 181 -12.15 -0.04 6.30
CA SER A 181 -13.18 -1.08 6.28
C SER A 181 -13.13 -2.00 7.51
N THR A 182 -12.05 -1.91 8.29
CA THR A 182 -11.76 -2.84 9.39
C THR A 182 -12.20 -2.29 10.74
N ILE A 183 -11.98 -1.00 11.01
CA ILE A 183 -12.29 -0.39 12.31
C ILE A 183 -13.78 -0.52 12.64
N GLY A 184 -14.08 -0.86 13.89
CA GLY A 184 -15.43 -1.04 14.41
C GLY A 184 -16.06 -2.40 14.09
N ARG A 185 -15.37 -3.25 13.31
CA ARG A 185 -15.83 -4.60 12.94
C ARG A 185 -15.17 -5.67 13.81
N ASN A 186 -15.87 -6.80 13.95
CA ASN A 186 -15.30 -8.03 14.46
C ASN A 186 -14.41 -8.65 13.37
N ILE A 187 -13.18 -9.00 13.72
CA ILE A 187 -12.20 -9.56 12.80
C ILE A 187 -11.53 -10.79 13.40
N THR A 188 -10.93 -11.58 12.51
CA THR A 188 -10.01 -12.66 12.85
C THR A 188 -8.63 -12.32 12.30
N VAL A 189 -7.61 -12.43 13.13
CA VAL A 189 -6.21 -12.19 12.75
C VAL A 189 -5.44 -13.50 12.88
N ALA A 190 -4.75 -13.88 11.81
CA ALA A 190 -3.77 -14.97 11.87
C ALA A 190 -2.49 -14.45 12.55
N THR A 191 -2.07 -15.16 13.60
CA THR A 191 -0.81 -14.91 14.32
C THR A 191 0.06 -16.17 14.26
N PRO A 192 1.37 -16.08 14.55
CA PRO A 192 2.22 -17.27 14.66
C PRO A 192 1.71 -18.31 15.67
N ASN A 193 0.90 -17.88 16.64
CA ASN A 193 0.35 -18.73 17.71
C ASN A 193 -1.10 -19.18 17.42
N GLY A 194 -1.60 -19.00 16.20
CA GLY A 194 -2.98 -19.35 15.81
C GLY A 194 -3.85 -18.14 15.48
N GLN A 195 -5.16 -18.37 15.36
CA GLN A 195 -6.13 -17.33 15.03
C GLN A 195 -6.68 -16.65 16.28
N VAL A 196 -6.77 -15.33 16.21
CA VAL A 196 -7.30 -14.49 17.30
C VAL A 196 -8.50 -13.71 16.79
N LYS A 197 -9.62 -13.75 17.51
CA LYS A 197 -10.84 -12.99 17.20
C LYS A 197 -10.95 -11.77 18.12
N GLY A 198 -11.49 -10.67 17.60
CA GLY A 198 -11.74 -9.47 18.40
C GLY A 198 -12.32 -8.32 17.60
N LYS A 199 -12.61 -7.21 18.27
CA LYS A 199 -13.12 -5.99 17.63
C LYS A 199 -11.96 -5.04 17.31
N ALA A 200 -11.90 -4.57 16.06
CA ALA A 200 -10.86 -3.64 15.64
C ALA A 200 -11.16 -2.21 16.12
N ILE A 201 -10.17 -1.54 16.74
CA ILE A 201 -10.29 -0.15 17.21
C ILE A 201 -9.14 0.73 16.70
N SER A 202 -9.38 2.03 16.59
CA SER A 202 -8.29 2.97 16.30
C SER A 202 -7.41 3.18 17.54
N SER A 203 -6.07 3.10 17.39
CA SER A 203 -5.13 3.43 18.47
C SER A 203 -3.93 4.26 17.98
N ARG A 204 -3.18 4.84 18.93
CA ARG A 204 -2.00 5.69 18.64
C ARG A 204 -0.84 4.93 17.98
N ARG A 205 -0.67 3.62 18.21
CA ARG A 205 0.50 2.85 17.73
C ARG A 205 0.16 1.75 16.73
N CYS A 206 -1.04 1.16 16.80
CA CYS A 206 -1.51 0.10 15.90
C CYS A 206 -3.02 -0.12 16.06
N LEU A 207 -3.74 -0.55 15.02
CA LEU A 207 -5.21 -0.60 14.96
C LEU A 207 -5.91 -1.74 15.72
N LEU A 208 -5.26 -2.38 16.70
CA LEU A 208 -5.84 -3.48 17.45
C LEU A 208 -5.57 -3.37 18.95
N ARG A 209 -6.65 -3.21 19.72
CA ARG A 209 -6.79 -3.56 21.15
C ARG A 209 -8.31 -3.68 21.41
N GLU A 210 -8.89 -4.86 21.55
CA GLU A 210 -9.10 -5.48 22.85
C GLU A 210 -9.44 -6.96 22.58
N LEU A 211 -8.77 -7.83 23.33
CA LEU A 211 -8.89 -9.28 23.27
C LEU A 211 -9.70 -9.69 24.49
N GLU A 212 -11.00 -9.92 24.33
CA GLU A 212 -11.72 -10.72 25.30
C GLU A 212 -11.44 -12.19 24.93
N SER A 213 -10.59 -12.84 25.72
CA SER A 213 -10.68 -14.27 25.90
C SER A 213 -12.07 -14.55 26.44
N GLN A 214 -12.94 -15.16 25.65
CA GLN A 214 -14.06 -15.86 26.23
C GLN A 214 -13.49 -17.13 26.86
N ASP A 215 -13.55 -17.17 28.19
CA ASP A 215 -13.43 -18.39 29.00
C ASP A 215 -14.41 -19.47 28.50
#